data_AF-A0A3F2S1R7-F1
#
_entry.id   AF-A0A3F2S1R7-F1
#
_cell.length_a   1.000
_cell.length_b   1.000
_cell.length_c   1.000
_cell.angle_alpha   90.00
_cell.angle_beta   90.00
_cell.angle_gamma   90.00
#
_symmetry.space_group_name_H-M   'P 1'
#
loop_
_entity.id
_entity.type
_entity.pdbx_description
1 polymer ?
#
loop_
_entity_poly.entity_id
_entity_poly.type
_entity_poly.pdbx_seq_one_letter_code
_entity_poly.pdbx_strand_id
1 'polypeptide(L)'
;MMFSTLSKRASATVARPLSRSLHATGTFSYLVRSLDDVRQQQRVISSNNGALETRRYLVRADECGFSVQHEVLKKGEPVRLEFRNHVYALLITRGSGRVRLLDVGESQGEYQEVTEGSLVALKAAEAVELEAQSDELHAVSVLNPPLFGSEERNKQTGVFPAVDPDGEELESYNHTDVNRMFSAPESLKGESADCQHPGGATSQLASSRDSQLAAAEFDL
;
A
#
# COMPACT_ATOMS: atom_id res chain seq x y z
N MET A 1 -26.06 -30.19 55.78
CA MET A 1 -25.90 -30.06 54.31
C MET A 1 -26.76 -28.92 53.84
N MET A 2 -26.19 -27.78 53.43
CA MET A 2 -26.89 -26.78 52.62
C MET A 2 -25.90 -26.23 51.61
N PHE A 3 -26.16 -26.52 50.33
CA PHE A 3 -25.36 -26.08 49.20
C PHE A 3 -25.70 -24.61 48.90
N SER A 4 -24.71 -23.71 48.99
CA SER A 4 -24.85 -22.35 48.48
C SER A 4 -24.65 -22.36 46.96
N THR A 5 -25.71 -22.10 46.20
CA THR A 5 -25.62 -21.88 44.75
C THR A 5 -25.09 -20.49 44.47
N LEU A 6 -23.81 -20.37 44.13
CA LEU A 6 -23.27 -19.15 43.52
C LEU A 6 -23.86 -19.00 42.10
N SER A 7 -24.76 -18.04 41.94
CA SER A 7 -25.22 -17.58 40.63
C SER A 7 -24.06 -16.80 39.97
N LYS A 8 -23.40 -17.43 38.99
CA LYS A 8 -22.49 -16.73 38.07
C LYS A 8 -23.33 -15.82 37.18
N ARG A 9 -23.29 -14.50 37.44
CA ARG A 9 -23.73 -13.52 36.44
C ARG A 9 -22.77 -13.60 35.25
N ALA A 10 -23.23 -14.20 34.16
CA ALA A 10 -22.58 -14.04 32.87
C ALA A 10 -22.74 -12.57 32.45
N SER A 11 -21.64 -11.82 32.46
CA SER A 11 -21.58 -10.52 31.81
C SER A 11 -21.61 -10.76 30.32
N ALA A 12 -22.79 -10.62 29.70
CA ALA A 12 -22.91 -10.60 28.27
C ALA A 12 -22.18 -9.35 27.76
N THR A 13 -20.98 -9.51 27.20
CA THR A 13 -20.33 -8.47 26.42
C THR A 13 -21.22 -8.23 25.20
N VAL A 14 -22.02 -7.17 25.24
CA VAL A 14 -22.77 -6.71 24.08
C VAL A 14 -21.73 -6.22 23.08
N ALA A 15 -21.39 -7.06 22.11
CA ALA A 15 -20.54 -6.66 20.99
C ALA A 15 -21.19 -5.44 20.33
N ARG A 16 -20.56 -4.27 20.46
CA ARG A 16 -21.04 -3.07 19.81
C ARG A 16 -21.01 -3.34 18.30
N PRO A 17 -22.13 -3.27 17.58
CA PRO A 17 -22.11 -3.47 16.14
C PRO A 17 -21.11 -2.47 15.56
N LEU A 18 -20.13 -2.97 14.81
CA LEU A 18 -19.17 -2.12 14.13
C LEU A 18 -19.96 -1.29 13.12
N SER A 19 -20.28 -0.04 13.47
CA SER A 19 -20.72 0.94 12.49
C SER A 19 -19.55 1.16 11.55
N ARG A 20 -19.67 0.71 10.30
CA ARG A 20 -18.63 0.84 9.28
C ARG A 20 -18.26 2.31 9.09
N SER A 21 -16.96 2.58 8.97
CA SER A 21 -16.46 3.90 8.61
C SER A 21 -16.94 4.29 7.20
N LEU A 22 -17.07 5.60 6.93
CA LEU A 22 -17.73 6.17 5.74
C LEU A 22 -17.39 5.50 4.40
N HIS A 23 -16.13 5.06 4.20
CA HIS A 23 -15.64 4.45 2.96
C HIS A 23 -15.20 2.99 3.10
N ALA A 24 -15.42 2.37 4.26
CA ALA A 24 -14.98 1.00 4.55
C ALA A 24 -16.07 -0.02 4.18
N THR A 25 -16.06 -0.48 2.92
CA THR A 25 -17.03 -1.47 2.43
C THR A 25 -16.61 -2.93 2.64
N GLY A 26 -15.33 -3.17 2.97
CA GLY A 26 -14.73 -4.51 3.09
C GLY A 26 -15.32 -5.42 4.16
N THR A 27 -15.43 -6.73 3.92
CA THR A 27 -16.00 -7.68 4.90
C THR A 27 -15.13 -7.92 6.14
N PHE A 28 -13.84 -7.56 6.08
CA PHE A 28 -12.87 -7.77 7.15
C PHE A 28 -12.76 -6.57 8.10
N SER A 29 -12.44 -6.82 9.37
CA SER A 29 -12.38 -5.77 10.41
C SER A 29 -10.99 -5.13 10.58
N TYR A 30 -9.94 -5.78 10.09
CA TYR A 30 -8.55 -5.29 10.11
C TYR A 30 -7.72 -6.01 9.04
N LEU A 31 -6.58 -5.43 8.67
CA LEU A 31 -5.61 -6.00 7.73
C LEU A 31 -4.20 -5.83 8.31
N VAL A 32 -3.39 -6.87 8.23
CA VAL A 32 -1.94 -6.83 8.49
C VAL A 32 -1.26 -7.40 7.26
N ARG A 33 -0.29 -6.69 6.69
CA ARG A 33 0.38 -7.12 5.46
C ARG A 33 1.88 -6.86 5.55
N SER A 34 2.66 -7.89 5.31
CA SER A 34 4.11 -7.83 5.19
C SER A 34 4.53 -7.54 3.75
N LEU A 35 5.81 -7.21 3.55
CA LEU A 35 6.37 -7.07 2.20
C LEU A 35 6.30 -8.39 1.41
N ASP A 36 6.42 -9.54 2.09
CA ASP A 36 6.35 -10.83 1.43
C ASP A 36 4.92 -11.13 0.94
N ASP A 37 3.90 -10.73 1.69
CA ASP A 37 2.51 -10.78 1.22
C ASP A 37 2.33 -9.92 -0.05
N VAL A 38 2.87 -8.69 -0.06
CA VAL A 38 2.82 -7.79 -1.21
C VAL A 38 3.48 -8.43 -2.45
N ARG A 39 4.61 -9.12 -2.27
CA ARG A 39 5.31 -9.85 -3.35
C ARG A 39 4.48 -11.03 -3.86
N GLN A 40 3.92 -11.83 -2.97
CA GLN A 40 3.08 -12.98 -3.33
C GLN A 40 1.82 -12.55 -4.08
N GLN A 41 1.28 -11.38 -3.74
CA GLN A 41 0.14 -10.76 -4.41
C GLN A 41 0.52 -10.03 -5.71
N GLN A 42 1.79 -10.09 -6.14
CA GLN A 42 2.30 -9.45 -7.36
C GLN A 42 2.08 -7.91 -7.36
N ARG A 43 2.15 -7.29 -6.18
CA ARG A 43 1.94 -5.86 -5.96
C ARG A 43 3.24 -5.05 -5.85
N VAL A 44 4.34 -5.62 -6.37
CA VAL A 44 5.62 -4.92 -6.53
C VAL A 44 5.79 -4.61 -8.02
N ILE A 45 5.65 -3.34 -8.37
CA ILE A 45 5.66 -2.87 -9.75
C ILE A 45 6.89 -2.00 -9.96
N SER A 46 7.65 -2.27 -11.01
CA SER A 46 8.83 -1.48 -11.37
C SER A 46 8.60 -0.72 -12.67
N SER A 47 9.13 0.50 -12.75
CA SER A 47 9.16 1.25 -14.02
C SER A 47 9.98 0.50 -15.08
N ASN A 48 9.71 0.75 -16.36
CA ASN A 48 10.38 0.05 -17.48
C ASN A 48 11.93 0.14 -17.41
N ASN A 49 12.46 1.26 -16.91
CA ASN A 49 13.90 1.50 -16.76
C ASN A 49 14.44 1.06 -15.37
N GLY A 50 13.61 0.51 -14.50
CA GLY A 50 13.96 0.08 -13.15
C GLY A 50 14.33 1.21 -12.18
N ALA A 51 14.05 2.47 -12.53
CA ALA A 51 14.37 3.64 -11.72
C ALA A 51 13.43 3.80 -10.51
N LEU A 52 12.18 3.38 -10.63
CA LEU A 52 11.18 3.39 -9.55
C LEU A 52 10.64 1.98 -9.33
N GLU A 53 10.70 1.53 -8.08
CA GLU A 53 9.96 0.36 -7.58
C GLU A 53 8.85 0.84 -6.63
N THR A 54 7.62 0.40 -6.88
CA THR A 54 6.45 0.71 -6.06
C THR A 54 5.87 -0.57 -5.46
N ARG A 55 5.81 -0.63 -4.14
CA ARG A 55 5.27 -1.76 -3.36
C ARG A 55 3.92 -1.36 -2.80
N ARG A 56 2.82 -1.96 -3.29
CA ARG A 56 1.45 -1.52 -2.99
C ARG A 56 0.87 -2.31 -1.82
N TYR A 57 0.88 -1.71 -0.63
CA TYR A 57 0.45 -2.34 0.62
C TYR A 57 -1.05 -2.24 0.85
N LEU A 58 -1.71 -1.21 0.34
CA LEU A 58 -3.15 -1.04 0.43
C LEU A 58 -3.66 -0.59 -0.93
N VAL A 59 -4.68 -1.26 -1.44
CA VAL A 59 -5.27 -1.00 -2.77
C VAL A 59 -6.80 -0.98 -2.69
N ARG A 60 -7.46 -0.63 -3.79
CA ARG A 60 -8.92 -0.47 -3.86
C ARG A 60 -9.68 -1.72 -3.45
N ALA A 61 -9.19 -2.91 -3.79
CA ALA A 61 -9.79 -4.18 -3.39
C ALA A 61 -9.83 -4.39 -1.87
N ASP A 62 -8.98 -3.69 -1.10
CA ASP A 62 -9.01 -3.72 0.36
C ASP A 62 -10.08 -2.79 0.96
N GLU A 63 -10.77 -2.01 0.11
CA GLU A 63 -11.94 -1.21 0.46
C GLU A 63 -11.74 -0.30 1.68
N CYS A 64 -10.54 0.27 1.84
CA CYS A 64 -10.20 1.21 2.92
C CYS A 64 -10.39 2.69 2.55
N GLY A 65 -10.70 2.97 1.27
CA GLY A 65 -10.96 4.31 0.75
C GLY A 65 -9.72 5.10 0.30
N PHE A 66 -8.52 4.54 0.41
CA PHE A 66 -7.26 5.10 -0.09
C PHE A 66 -6.25 3.97 -0.30
N SER A 67 -5.21 4.22 -1.09
CA SER A 67 -4.10 3.27 -1.27
C SER A 67 -2.86 3.75 -0.53
N VAL A 68 -1.98 2.81 -0.16
CA VAL A 68 -0.70 3.08 0.49
C VAL A 68 0.39 2.30 -0.22
N GLN A 69 1.48 2.98 -0.54
CA GLN A 69 2.60 2.42 -1.26
C GLN A 69 3.92 2.78 -0.58
N HIS A 70 4.90 1.88 -0.70
CA HIS A 70 6.30 2.18 -0.43
C HIS A 70 7.03 2.30 -1.77
N GLU A 71 7.58 3.48 -2.03
CA GLU A 71 8.32 3.81 -3.24
C GLU A 71 9.81 3.83 -2.96
N VAL A 72 10.57 3.21 -3.86
CA VAL A 72 12.04 3.20 -3.84
C VAL A 72 12.52 3.72 -5.18
N LEU A 73 13.05 4.94 -5.18
CA LEU A 73 13.68 5.54 -6.35
C LEU A 73 15.19 5.35 -6.27
N LYS A 74 15.80 4.92 -7.38
CA LYS A 74 17.25 4.86 -7.53
C LYS A 74 17.76 6.18 -8.10
N LYS A 75 19.01 6.52 -7.74
CA LYS A 75 19.72 7.64 -8.35
C LYS A 75 19.75 7.51 -9.87
N GLY A 76 19.44 8.59 -10.57
CA GLY A 76 19.42 8.62 -12.03
C GLY A 76 18.53 9.73 -12.57
N GLU A 77 17.99 9.52 -13.76
CA GLU A 77 17.07 10.45 -14.41
C GLU A 77 15.80 10.68 -13.57
N PRO A 78 15.23 11.91 -13.58
CA PRO A 78 13.99 12.19 -12.89
C PRO A 78 12.84 11.27 -13.33
N VAL A 79 12.06 10.81 -12.35
CA VAL A 79 10.84 10.06 -12.60
C VAL A 79 9.68 11.04 -12.64
N ARG A 80 9.01 11.11 -13.80
CA ARG A 80 7.76 11.86 -13.93
C ARG A 80 6.58 11.02 -13.42
N LEU A 81 5.74 11.60 -12.57
CA LEU A 81 4.50 11.03 -12.07
C LEU A 81 3.35 11.99 -12.38
N GLU A 82 2.21 11.46 -12.81
CA GLU A 82 1.04 12.26 -13.18
C GLU A 82 -0.22 11.55 -12.71
N PHE A 83 -0.87 12.12 -11.69
CA PHE A 83 -2.00 11.53 -11.00
C PHE A 83 -3.27 12.36 -11.23
N ARG A 84 -3.73 12.44 -12.48
CA ARG A 84 -4.87 13.30 -12.85
C ARG A 84 -6.16 13.01 -12.08
N ASN A 85 -6.32 11.77 -11.65
CA ASN A 85 -7.53 11.28 -11.01
C ASN A 85 -7.39 11.07 -9.51
N HIS A 86 -6.21 11.35 -8.92
CA HIS A 86 -5.92 11.07 -7.52
C HIS A 86 -5.28 12.28 -6.84
N VAL A 87 -5.75 12.61 -5.65
CA VAL A 87 -4.95 13.37 -4.70
C VAL A 87 -3.79 12.50 -4.25
N TYR A 88 -2.59 13.05 -4.24
CA TYR A 88 -1.35 12.32 -4.00
C TYR A 88 -0.56 12.97 -2.86
N ALA A 89 -0.10 12.19 -1.89
CA ALA A 89 0.83 12.63 -0.87
C ALA A 89 2.01 11.67 -0.77
N LEU A 90 3.20 12.20 -0.52
CA LEU A 90 4.47 11.49 -0.50
C LEU A 90 5.31 11.96 0.70
N LEU A 91 5.56 11.07 1.67
CA LEU A 91 6.43 11.32 2.81
C LEU A 91 7.77 10.62 2.60
N ILE A 92 8.87 11.38 2.56
CA ILE A 92 10.21 10.83 2.44
C ILE A 92 10.62 10.19 3.77
N THR A 93 11.04 8.92 3.72
CA THR A 93 11.41 8.13 4.91
C THR A 93 12.89 7.77 4.96
N ARG A 94 13.63 7.92 3.86
CA ARG A 94 15.09 7.69 3.80
C ARG A 94 15.70 8.35 2.57
N GLY A 95 16.88 8.94 2.72
CA GLY A 95 17.65 9.50 1.61
C GLY A 95 17.34 10.98 1.32
N SER A 96 17.87 11.48 0.21
CA SER A 96 17.66 12.85 -0.26
C SER A 96 17.38 12.88 -1.76
N GLY A 97 16.62 13.86 -2.19
CA GLY A 97 16.22 14.05 -3.57
C GLY A 97 15.67 15.44 -3.79
N ARG A 98 15.06 15.66 -4.95
CA ARG A 98 14.40 16.90 -5.29
C ARG A 98 13.11 16.64 -6.05
N VAL A 99 12.16 17.54 -5.87
CA VAL A 99 10.84 17.48 -6.48
C VAL A 99 10.53 18.74 -7.26
N ARG A 100 9.82 18.63 -8.37
CA ARG A 100 9.44 19.78 -9.20
C ARG A 100 8.08 19.58 -9.83
N LEU A 101 7.21 20.57 -9.67
CA LEU A 101 5.92 20.63 -10.36
C LEU A 101 6.14 21.06 -11.81
N LEU A 102 5.54 20.34 -12.75
CA LEU A 102 5.67 20.64 -14.17
C LEU A 102 4.61 21.61 -14.68
N ASP A 103 3.43 21.63 -14.06
CA ASP A 103 2.26 22.37 -14.53
C ASP A 103 1.95 23.62 -13.67
N VAL A 104 2.95 24.47 -13.42
CA VAL A 104 2.78 25.71 -12.63
C VAL A 104 2.51 26.90 -13.57
N GLY A 105 1.28 26.99 -14.08
CA GLY A 105 0.91 28.05 -15.02
C GLY A 105 1.54 27.86 -16.42
N GLU A 106 2.13 28.91 -17.00
CA GLU A 106 2.79 28.84 -18.31
C GLU A 106 4.25 28.33 -18.27
N SER A 107 4.76 28.02 -17.07
CA SER A 107 6.16 27.64 -16.86
C SER A 107 6.30 26.45 -15.92
N GLN A 108 7.37 25.67 -16.08
CA GLN A 108 7.68 24.63 -15.10
C GLN A 108 8.15 25.26 -13.79
N GLY A 109 7.80 24.63 -12.66
CA GLY A 109 8.28 25.06 -11.35
C GLY A 109 9.78 24.83 -11.17
N GLU A 110 10.34 25.38 -10.09
CA GLU A 110 11.72 25.13 -9.67
C GLU A 110 11.82 23.82 -8.87
N TYR A 111 13.00 23.19 -8.89
CA TYR A 111 13.29 22.06 -8.03
C TYR A 111 13.36 22.49 -6.56
N GLN A 112 12.68 21.74 -5.71
CA GLN A 112 12.72 21.87 -4.25
C GLN A 112 13.38 20.61 -3.67
N GLU A 113 14.37 20.80 -2.81
CA GLU A 113 15.07 19.71 -2.15
C GLU A 113 14.15 19.02 -1.12
N VAL A 114 14.25 17.70 -1.05
CA VAL A 114 13.50 16.85 -0.10
C VAL A 114 14.44 15.86 0.57
N THR A 115 14.26 15.69 1.87
CA THR A 115 15.04 14.78 2.72
C THR A 115 14.10 14.01 3.65
N GLU A 116 14.63 13.06 4.42
CA GLU A 116 13.85 12.32 5.43
C GLU A 116 12.99 13.25 6.30
N GLY A 117 11.70 12.93 6.40
CA GLY A 117 10.68 13.74 7.08
C GLY A 117 9.98 14.79 6.19
N SER A 118 10.46 15.03 4.96
CA SER A 118 9.81 15.95 4.02
C SER A 118 8.51 15.36 3.47
N LEU A 119 7.45 16.17 3.42
CA LEU A 119 6.16 15.81 2.84
C LEU A 119 5.91 16.63 1.57
N VAL A 120 5.57 15.95 0.49
CA VAL A 120 5.05 16.56 -0.75
C VAL A 120 3.61 16.13 -0.91
N ALA A 121 2.70 17.07 -1.17
CA ALA A 121 1.29 16.75 -1.42
C ALA A 121 0.76 17.54 -2.61
N LEU A 122 0.13 16.84 -3.54
CA LEU A 122 -0.49 17.38 -4.74
C LEU A 122 -2.00 17.42 -4.53
N LYS A 123 -2.61 18.58 -4.80
CA LYS A 123 -4.04 18.81 -4.61
C LYS A 123 -4.82 18.83 -5.92
N ALA A 124 -4.15 18.99 -7.06
CA ALA A 124 -4.76 18.94 -8.37
C ALA A 124 -4.04 17.90 -9.25
N ALA A 125 -4.38 17.91 -10.53
CA ALA A 125 -3.89 16.97 -11.53
C ALA A 125 -2.45 17.30 -12.01
N GLU A 126 -1.64 17.99 -11.20
CA GLU A 126 -0.31 18.43 -11.64
C GLU A 126 0.63 17.24 -11.87
N ALA A 127 1.39 17.26 -12.96
CA ALA A 127 2.53 16.37 -13.14
C ALA A 127 3.71 16.82 -12.26
N VAL A 128 4.42 15.85 -11.69
CA VAL A 128 5.60 16.08 -10.85
C VAL A 128 6.79 15.28 -11.36
N GLU A 129 7.98 15.85 -11.28
CA GLU A 129 9.25 15.13 -11.39
C GLU A 129 9.84 14.91 -10.01
N LEU A 130 10.23 13.67 -9.72
CA LEU A 130 10.96 13.29 -8.52
C LEU A 130 12.30 12.68 -8.91
N GLU A 131 13.38 13.19 -8.31
CA GLU A 131 14.74 12.75 -8.58
C GLU A 131 15.44 12.38 -7.28
N ALA A 132 16.03 11.19 -7.22
CA ALA A 132 16.88 10.76 -6.12
C ALA A 132 18.29 11.36 -6.27
N GLN A 133 18.77 12.05 -5.24
CA GLN A 133 20.14 12.57 -5.19
C GLN A 133 21.10 11.64 -4.44
N SER A 134 20.58 10.94 -3.42
CA SER A 134 21.23 9.78 -2.80
C SER A 134 21.08 8.53 -3.67
N ASP A 135 21.85 7.47 -3.38
CA ASP A 135 21.82 6.21 -4.13
C ASP A 135 20.40 5.61 -4.24
N GLU A 136 19.65 5.69 -3.13
CA GLU A 136 18.22 5.42 -3.09
C GLU A 136 17.49 6.51 -2.30
N LEU A 137 16.28 6.85 -2.73
CA LEU A 137 15.30 7.68 -2.04
C LEU A 137 14.07 6.81 -1.73
N HIS A 138 13.68 6.74 -0.47
CA HIS A 138 12.51 5.97 -0.04
C HIS A 138 11.42 6.91 0.43
N ALA A 139 10.20 6.57 0.06
CA ALA A 139 9.04 7.34 0.45
C ALA A 139 7.80 6.47 0.63
N VAL A 140 6.90 6.89 1.51
CA VAL A 140 5.56 6.33 1.62
C VAL A 140 4.59 7.26 0.92
N SER A 141 3.83 6.73 -0.04
CA SER A 141 2.80 7.49 -0.73
C SER A 141 1.40 7.05 -0.37
N VAL A 142 0.46 7.99 -0.47
CA VAL A 142 -0.98 7.79 -0.25
C VAL A 142 -1.74 8.42 -1.41
N LEU A 143 -2.66 7.66 -2.01
CA LEU A 143 -3.53 8.14 -3.07
C LEU A 143 -5.01 8.02 -2.70
N ASN A 144 -5.78 9.01 -3.12
CA ASN A 144 -7.23 9.07 -2.98
C ASN A 144 -7.87 9.65 -4.26
N PRO A 145 -8.73 8.91 -4.99
CA PRO A 145 -9.20 7.53 -4.72
C PRO A 145 -8.08 6.49 -4.69
N PRO A 146 -8.28 5.29 -4.13
CA PRO A 146 -7.24 4.26 -4.08
C PRO A 146 -6.84 3.77 -5.48
N LEU A 147 -5.56 3.45 -5.65
CA LEU A 147 -5.09 2.63 -6.78
C LEU A 147 -5.83 1.28 -6.81
N PHE A 148 -6.20 0.81 -8.01
CA PHE A 148 -6.80 -0.50 -8.24
C PHE A 148 -5.88 -1.64 -7.76
N GLY A 149 -4.58 -1.52 -7.99
CA GLY A 149 -3.55 -2.40 -7.44
C GLY A 149 -2.67 -3.08 -8.49
N SER A 150 -3.21 -3.39 -9.66
CA SER A 150 -2.45 -3.90 -10.81
C SER A 150 -2.24 -2.86 -11.91
N GLU A 151 -2.80 -1.64 -11.79
CA GLU A 151 -2.68 -0.66 -12.88
C GLU A 151 -1.23 -0.27 -13.10
N GLU A 152 -0.81 -0.17 -14.36
CA GLU A 152 0.48 0.37 -14.75
C GLU A 152 0.30 1.81 -15.23
N ARG A 153 1.38 2.58 -15.12
CA ARG A 153 1.40 3.91 -15.71
C ARG A 153 1.25 3.79 -17.23
N ASN A 154 0.30 4.51 -17.81
CA ASN A 154 0.12 4.54 -19.25
C ASN A 154 1.40 5.04 -19.93
N LYS A 155 1.93 4.26 -20.89
CA LYS A 155 3.23 4.51 -21.53
C LYS A 155 3.23 5.74 -22.44
N GLN A 156 2.07 6.13 -22.95
CA GLN A 156 1.90 7.23 -23.91
C GLN A 156 1.56 8.54 -23.20
N THR A 157 0.65 8.49 -22.22
CA THR A 157 0.18 9.69 -21.51
C THR A 157 0.95 9.94 -20.21
N GLY A 158 1.56 8.92 -19.63
CA GLY A 158 2.22 8.99 -18.34
C GLY A 158 1.26 9.04 -17.14
N VAL A 159 -0.05 8.92 -17.39
CA VAL A 159 -1.11 8.98 -16.38
C VAL A 159 -1.26 7.63 -15.69
N PHE A 160 -1.54 7.66 -14.39
CA PHE A 160 -2.10 6.50 -13.70
C PHE A 160 -3.63 6.53 -13.89
N PRO A 161 -4.21 5.54 -14.62
CA PRO A 161 -5.63 5.54 -14.89
C PRO A 161 -6.40 5.31 -13.59
N ALA A 162 -7.57 5.94 -13.47
CA ALA A 162 -8.54 5.49 -12.48
C ALA A 162 -9.30 4.32 -13.09
N VAL A 163 -9.46 3.21 -12.38
CA VAL A 163 -10.32 2.13 -12.83
C VAL A 163 -11.72 2.36 -12.27
N ASP A 164 -12.77 2.18 -13.05
CA ASP A 164 -14.16 2.31 -12.58
C ASP A 164 -14.66 1.00 -11.90
N PRO A 165 -15.92 0.91 -11.42
CA PRO A 165 -16.45 -0.33 -10.84
C PRO A 165 -16.61 -1.51 -11.80
N ASP A 166 -16.68 -1.25 -13.10
CA ASP A 166 -16.83 -2.28 -14.14
C ASP A 166 -15.46 -2.80 -14.60
N GLY A 167 -14.37 -2.14 -14.19
CA GLY A 167 -13.00 -2.51 -14.50
C GLY A 167 -12.39 -1.73 -15.66
N GLU A 168 -13.05 -0.68 -16.13
CA GLU A 168 -12.60 0.13 -17.25
C GLU A 168 -11.60 1.21 -16.80
N GLU A 169 -10.50 1.37 -17.54
CA GLU A 169 -9.48 2.40 -17.29
C GLU A 169 -9.93 3.77 -17.80
N LEU A 170 -9.90 4.78 -16.91
CA LEU A 170 -10.31 6.15 -17.16
C LEU A 170 -9.09 7.09 -17.06
N GLU A 171 -8.77 7.77 -18.17
CA GLU A 171 -7.70 8.78 -18.24
C GLU A 171 -8.13 10.14 -17.63
N SER A 172 -9.43 10.41 -17.55
CA SER A 172 -10.00 11.58 -16.87
C SER A 172 -11.39 11.27 -16.32
N TYR A 173 -11.76 11.94 -15.23
CA TYR A 173 -12.96 11.62 -14.46
C TYR A 173 -13.68 12.88 -13.93
N ASN A 174 -15.01 12.83 -13.81
CA ASN A 174 -15.88 13.93 -13.34
C ASN A 174 -16.37 13.69 -11.90
N HIS A 175 -16.12 14.65 -11.00
CA HIS A 175 -16.45 14.65 -9.57
C HIS A 175 -17.85 14.12 -9.15
N THR A 176 -18.82 13.99 -10.06
CA THR A 176 -20.12 13.38 -9.80
C THR A 176 -20.06 11.88 -9.44
N ASP A 177 -19.06 11.11 -9.89
CA ASP A 177 -18.99 9.65 -9.61
C ASP A 177 -18.03 9.25 -8.47
N VAL A 178 -17.63 10.18 -7.59
CA VAL A 178 -16.50 9.99 -6.63
C VAL A 178 -16.82 8.83 -5.69
N ASN A 179 -18.08 8.72 -5.28
CA ASN A 179 -18.54 7.67 -4.37
C ASN A 179 -18.33 6.26 -4.92
N ARG A 180 -18.35 6.07 -6.25
CA ARG A 180 -18.18 4.75 -6.88
C ARG A 180 -16.71 4.29 -6.89
N MET A 181 -15.76 5.21 -6.81
CA MET A 181 -14.34 4.90 -6.82
C MET A 181 -13.80 4.41 -5.46
N PHE A 182 -14.59 4.52 -4.40
CA PHE A 182 -14.22 4.04 -3.05
C PHE A 182 -14.60 2.58 -2.79
N SER A 183 -15.42 1.97 -3.62
CA SER A 183 -15.80 0.55 -3.51
C SER A 183 -15.01 -0.29 -4.48
N ALA A 184 -14.74 -1.55 -4.13
CA ALA A 184 -14.08 -2.47 -5.04
C ALA A 184 -14.95 -2.70 -6.30
N PRO A 185 -14.34 -2.71 -7.50
CA PRO A 185 -15.04 -3.11 -8.72
C PRO A 185 -15.57 -4.54 -8.58
N GLU A 186 -16.67 -4.86 -9.27
CA GLU A 186 -17.29 -6.18 -9.15
C GLU A 186 -16.36 -7.30 -9.61
N SER A 187 -15.50 -7.00 -10.59
CA SER A 187 -14.46 -7.89 -11.08
C SER A 187 -13.41 -8.29 -10.03
N LEU A 188 -13.24 -7.51 -8.96
CA LEU A 188 -12.24 -7.75 -7.90
C LEU A 188 -12.83 -8.19 -6.56
N LYS A 189 -14.16 -8.34 -6.45
CA LYS A 189 -14.82 -8.76 -5.19
C LYS A 189 -14.41 -10.19 -4.82
N GLY A 190 -13.42 -10.32 -3.94
CA GLY A 190 -12.93 -11.60 -3.42
C GLY A 190 -11.40 -11.78 -3.46
N GLU A 191 -10.67 -10.87 -4.12
CA GLU A 191 -9.19 -10.96 -4.21
C GLU A 191 -8.45 -10.38 -2.99
N SER A 192 -9.18 -9.74 -2.07
CA SER A 192 -8.63 -9.37 -0.76
C SER A 192 -8.56 -10.63 0.11
N ALA A 193 -7.44 -11.35 0.04
CA ALA A 193 -7.16 -12.43 0.97
C ALA A 193 -6.81 -11.87 2.34
N ASP A 194 -7.47 -12.36 3.38
CA ASP A 194 -7.04 -12.21 4.77
C ASP A 194 -5.61 -12.75 4.91
N CYS A 195 -4.65 -11.87 5.20
CA CYS A 195 -3.33 -12.29 5.66
C CYS A 195 -3.46 -12.80 7.10
N GLN A 196 -3.93 -14.04 7.26
CA GLN A 196 -3.85 -14.75 8.53
C GLN A 196 -2.38 -15.12 8.79
N HIS A 197 -1.70 -14.38 9.66
CA HIS A 197 -0.42 -14.83 10.19
C HIS A 197 -0.64 -16.05 11.10
N PRO A 198 0.03 -17.19 10.85
CA PRO A 198 0.02 -18.30 11.80
C PRO A 198 0.90 -17.93 13.00
N GLY A 199 0.31 -17.26 13.99
CA GLY A 199 0.95 -16.97 15.26
C GLY A 199 0.67 -18.05 16.30
N GLY A 200 1.70 -18.83 16.65
CA GLY A 200 1.85 -19.41 17.99
C GLY A 200 1.38 -20.86 18.17
N ALA A 201 2.25 -21.83 17.85
CA ALA A 201 2.21 -23.15 18.50
C ALA A 201 3.41 -23.29 19.43
N THR A 202 3.07 -23.53 20.69
CA THR A 202 3.86 -23.70 21.90
C THR A 202 5.03 -24.68 21.73
N SER A 203 6.18 -24.28 22.26
CA SER A 203 7.26 -25.18 22.70
C SER A 203 6.68 -26.38 23.45
N GLN A 204 6.86 -27.57 22.89
CA GLN A 204 6.92 -28.82 23.65
C GLN A 204 8.28 -29.44 23.42
N LEU A 205 9.07 -29.45 24.49
CA LEU A 205 10.22 -30.32 24.66
C LEU A 205 9.78 -31.78 24.44
N ALA A 206 10.34 -32.43 23.42
CA ALA A 206 10.44 -33.87 23.37
C ALA A 206 11.91 -34.25 23.48
N SER A 207 12.29 -34.68 24.68
CA SER A 207 13.53 -35.40 24.92
C SER A 207 13.42 -36.81 24.36
N SER A 208 14.32 -37.20 23.47
CA SER A 208 14.87 -38.55 23.47
C SER A 208 16.18 -38.55 22.69
N ARG A 209 17.23 -38.98 23.39
CA ARG A 209 18.52 -39.41 22.86
C ARG A 209 18.30 -40.47 21.78
N ASP A 210 19.05 -40.39 20.67
CA ASP A 210 20.15 -41.33 20.47
C ASP A 210 21.09 -40.89 19.34
N SER A 211 22.37 -41.01 19.69
CA SER A 211 23.61 -41.05 18.94
C SER A 211 23.58 -41.49 17.48
N GLN A 212 24.32 -40.77 16.62
CA GLN A 212 25.53 -41.31 16.00
C GLN A 212 26.40 -40.22 15.35
N LEU A 213 27.71 -40.45 15.41
CA LEU A 213 28.81 -39.61 14.94
C LEU A 213 28.83 -39.47 13.41
N ALA A 214 29.25 -38.30 12.93
CA ALA A 214 30.35 -38.18 11.95
C ALA A 214 30.78 -36.71 11.84
N ALA A 215 32.01 -36.46 12.27
CA ALA A 215 32.75 -35.25 11.95
C ALA A 215 33.22 -35.30 10.49
N ALA A 216 33.09 -34.19 9.78
CA ALA A 216 33.97 -33.84 8.67
C ALA A 216 33.97 -32.32 8.54
N GLU A 217 35.06 -31.72 9.04
CA GLU A 217 35.57 -30.42 8.64
C GLU A 217 35.67 -30.34 7.11
N PHE A 218 35.42 -29.17 6.52
CA PHE A 218 36.27 -28.64 5.44
C PHE A 218 36.10 -27.11 5.36
N ASP A 219 37.20 -26.42 5.66
CA ASP A 219 37.49 -25.03 5.31
C ASP A 219 37.52 -24.84 3.78
N LEU A 220 36.87 -23.78 3.31
CA LEU A 220 37.44 -22.64 2.54
C LEU A 220 36.33 -21.68 2.09
#